data_AF-A0A8J6RAH9-F1
#
_entry.id   AF-A0A8J6RAH9-F1
#
_cell.length_a   1.000
_cell.length_b   1.000
_cell.length_c   1.000
_cell.angle_alpha   90.00
_cell.angle_beta   90.00
_cell.angle_gamma   90.00
#
_symmetry.space_group_name_H-M   'P 1'
#
loop_
_entity.id
_entity.type
_entity.pdbx_description
1 polymer ?
#
loop_
_entity_poly.entity_id
_entity_poly.type
_entity_poly.pdbx_seq_one_letter_code
_entity_poly.pdbx_strand_id
1 'polypeptide(L)'
;MEQINEYIEFAVTNSQRFEDLQRVFDKLKRDKDEDNIDDDEPYLNLFDEEARQYFRWSTPEEDSAWAEKWYATRLEARWSDPSLQRGWDFSSMIDAFKNGEYVLLSCEMVSPTTARLNFYALAYPYGGTGCMQALVESFGFKVLMISDGGSPPHPP
;
A
#
# COMPACT_ATOMS: atom_id res chain seq x y z
N MET A 1 -0.23 14.32 -25.44
CA MET A 1 -0.42 14.83 -24.06
C MET A 1 0.32 13.85 -23.18
N GLU A 2 1.35 14.28 -22.44
CA GLU A 2 1.92 13.44 -21.39
C GLU A 2 0.81 13.22 -20.35
N GLN A 3 0.47 11.95 -20.14
CA GLN A 3 -0.45 11.57 -19.09
C GLN A 3 0.30 11.80 -17.77
N ILE A 4 -0.16 12.74 -16.96
CA ILE A 4 0.39 12.95 -15.61
C ILE A 4 -0.12 11.77 -14.79
N ASN A 5 0.79 10.85 -14.46
CA ASN A 5 0.48 9.70 -13.62
C ASN A 5 0.64 10.08 -12.15
N GLU A 6 -0.19 9.51 -11.29
CA GLU A 6 0.01 9.53 -9.86
C GLU A 6 1.19 8.63 -9.47
N TYR A 7 1.87 8.96 -8.36
CA TYR A 7 3.03 8.20 -7.93
C TYR A 7 3.30 8.25 -6.42
N ILE A 8 4.01 7.24 -5.96
CA ILE A 8 4.69 7.21 -4.67
C ILE A 8 6.18 7.16 -4.94
N GLU A 9 6.89 8.18 -4.49
CA GLU A 9 8.34 8.27 -4.58
C GLU A 9 8.99 7.83 -3.26
N PHE A 10 10.04 7.03 -3.33
CA PHE A 10 10.71 6.48 -2.16
C PHE A 10 12.22 6.34 -2.33
N ALA A 11 12.95 6.37 -1.22
CA ALA A 11 14.40 6.21 -1.18
C ALA A 11 14.79 4.74 -1.29
N VAL A 12 15.68 4.42 -2.23
CA VAL A 12 16.22 3.06 -2.41
C VAL A 12 17.61 2.98 -1.80
N THR A 13 17.73 2.21 -0.73
CA THR A 13 18.97 1.99 0.04
C THR A 13 19.58 0.61 -0.20
N ASN A 14 18.82 -0.32 -0.78
CA ASN A 14 19.24 -1.69 -1.04
C ASN A 14 18.61 -2.16 -2.37
N SER A 15 19.45 -2.46 -3.36
CA SER A 15 19.00 -2.86 -4.70
C SER A 15 18.31 -4.23 -4.71
N GLN A 16 18.75 -5.18 -3.87
CA GLN A 16 18.13 -6.51 -3.82
C GLN A 16 16.71 -6.42 -3.28
N ARG A 17 16.51 -5.66 -2.19
CA ARG A 17 15.17 -5.41 -1.62
C ARG A 17 14.25 -4.70 -2.63
N PHE A 18 14.83 -3.87 -3.50
CA PHE A 18 14.07 -3.18 -4.54
C PHE A 18 13.64 -4.14 -5.65
N GLU A 19 14.51 -5.04 -6.08
CA GLU A 19 14.14 -6.11 -7.03
C GLU A 19 13.04 -7.01 -6.45
N ASP A 20 13.10 -7.33 -5.16
CA ASP A 20 12.07 -8.15 -4.50
C ASP A 20 10.73 -7.40 -4.43
N LEU A 21 10.74 -6.12 -4.08
CA LEU A 21 9.56 -5.24 -4.17
C LEU A 21 8.99 -5.22 -5.59
N GLN A 22 9.84 -5.07 -6.62
CA GLN A 22 9.39 -5.06 -8.01
C GLN A 22 8.70 -6.38 -8.40
N ARG A 23 9.21 -7.53 -7.96
CA ARG A 23 8.57 -8.83 -8.22
C ARG A 23 7.17 -8.91 -7.62
N VAL A 24 6.97 -8.39 -6.40
CA VAL A 24 5.64 -8.32 -5.78
C VAL A 24 4.73 -7.37 -6.55
N PHE A 25 5.23 -6.18 -6.86
CA PHE A 25 4.49 -5.18 -7.63
C PHE A 25 4.04 -5.72 -9.00
N ASP A 26 4.93 -6.38 -9.74
CA ASP A 26 4.62 -6.92 -11.06
C ASP A 26 3.57 -8.03 -10.98
N LYS A 27 3.64 -8.89 -9.95
CA LYS A 27 2.59 -9.89 -9.71
C LYS A 27 1.25 -9.22 -9.39
N LEU A 28 1.22 -8.26 -8.47
CA LEU A 28 0.00 -7.52 -8.10
C LEU A 28 -0.60 -6.79 -9.31
N LYS A 29 0.23 -6.11 -10.10
CA LYS A 29 -0.19 -5.42 -11.32
C LYS A 29 -0.85 -6.40 -12.28
N ARG A 30 -0.17 -7.50 -12.62
CA ARG A 30 -0.68 -8.50 -13.55
C ARG A 30 -2.00 -9.10 -13.06
N ASP A 31 -2.04 -9.51 -11.79
CA ASP A 31 -3.23 -10.15 -11.24
C ASP A 31 -4.39 -9.15 -11.10
N LYS A 32 -4.14 -7.87 -10.81
CA LYS A 32 -5.17 -6.82 -10.81
C LYS A 32 -5.71 -6.54 -12.22
N ASP A 33 -4.84 -6.45 -13.22
CA ASP A 33 -5.22 -6.22 -14.62
C ASP A 33 -6.10 -7.36 -15.16
N GLU A 34 -5.94 -8.57 -14.62
CA GLU A 34 -6.69 -9.78 -14.98
C GLU A 34 -7.87 -10.09 -14.04
N ASP A 35 -8.12 -9.26 -13.01
CA ASP A 35 -9.12 -9.50 -11.95
C ASP A 35 -8.96 -10.86 -11.22
N ASN A 36 -7.70 -11.21 -10.91
CA ASN A 36 -7.25 -12.52 -10.40
C ASN A 36 -6.66 -12.46 -8.97
N ILE A 37 -6.90 -11.39 -8.21
CA ILE A 37 -6.47 -11.29 -6.81
C ILE A 37 -7.53 -11.98 -5.93
N ASP A 38 -7.40 -13.27 -5.66
CA ASP A 38 -8.41 -14.04 -4.90
C ASP A 38 -7.96 -14.58 -3.55
N ASP A 39 -6.66 -14.70 -3.32
CA ASP A 39 -6.08 -15.24 -2.09
C ASP A 39 -4.76 -14.52 -1.76
N ASP A 40 -4.44 -14.43 -0.48
CA ASP A 40 -3.27 -13.72 0.03
C ASP A 40 -2.00 -14.57 -0.05
N GLU A 41 -2.12 -15.89 0.10
CA GLU A 41 -0.99 -16.84 0.19
C GLU A 41 0.01 -16.71 -0.98
N PRO A 42 -0.43 -16.60 -2.26
CA PRO A 42 0.48 -16.42 -3.39
C PRO A 42 1.32 -15.15 -3.30
N TYR A 43 0.80 -14.08 -2.69
CA TYR A 43 1.53 -12.83 -2.49
C TYR A 43 2.43 -12.93 -1.28
N LEU A 44 1.93 -13.48 -0.16
CA LEU A 44 2.69 -13.64 1.07
C LEU A 44 3.98 -14.43 0.87
N ASN A 45 3.96 -15.44 0.00
CA ASN A 45 5.12 -16.25 -0.36
C ASN A 45 6.25 -15.48 -1.07
N LEU A 46 5.97 -14.28 -1.59
CA LEU A 46 6.99 -13.40 -2.17
C LEU A 46 7.68 -12.50 -1.14
N PHE A 47 7.14 -12.39 0.07
CA PHE A 47 7.72 -11.60 1.16
C PHE A 47 8.67 -12.49 1.96
N ASP A 48 9.88 -11.99 2.22
CA ASP A 48 10.79 -12.60 3.18
C ASP A 48 10.34 -12.34 4.63
N GLU A 49 11.04 -12.96 5.59
CA GLU A 49 10.69 -12.83 7.00
C GLU A 49 10.76 -11.38 7.49
N GLU A 50 11.75 -10.61 7.03
CA GLU A 50 11.92 -9.20 7.41
C GLU A 50 10.74 -8.36 6.92
N ALA A 51 10.30 -8.54 5.67
CA ALA A 51 9.18 -7.79 5.13
C ALA A 51 7.84 -8.18 5.78
N ARG A 52 7.68 -9.45 6.16
CA ARG A 52 6.48 -9.91 6.90
C ARG A 52 6.36 -9.29 8.30
N GLN A 53 7.48 -8.90 8.92
CA GLN A 53 7.47 -8.26 10.25
C GLN A 53 6.90 -6.85 10.25
N TYR A 54 6.79 -6.19 9.10
CA TYR A 54 6.14 -4.88 8.98
C TYR A 54 4.64 -4.97 9.32
N PHE A 55 4.00 -6.07 8.92
CA PHE A 55 2.55 -6.21 9.04
C PHE A 55 2.13 -6.58 10.46
N ARG A 56 0.96 -6.07 10.84
CA ARG A 56 0.22 -6.58 11.98
C ARG A 56 -0.32 -7.98 11.64
N TRP A 57 -0.13 -8.90 12.57
CA TRP A 57 -0.78 -10.21 12.57
C TRP A 57 -1.68 -10.32 13.79
N SER A 58 -2.97 -9.97 13.63
CA SER A 58 -3.92 -9.98 14.75
C SER A 58 -4.64 -11.31 14.91
N THR A 59 -5.06 -11.59 16.15
CA THR A 59 -5.96 -12.71 16.41
C THR A 59 -7.42 -12.30 16.19
N PRO A 60 -8.34 -13.26 15.96
CA PRO A 60 -9.76 -12.97 15.84
C PRO A 60 -10.34 -12.20 17.04
N GLU A 61 -9.82 -12.44 18.24
CA GLU A 61 -10.22 -11.74 19.46
C GLU A 61 -9.78 -10.27 19.44
N GLU A 62 -8.56 -9.98 19.00
CA GLU A 62 -8.07 -8.60 18.87
C GLU A 62 -8.87 -7.80 17.83
N ASP A 63 -9.22 -8.44 16.71
CA ASP A 63 -10.03 -7.80 15.68
C ASP A 63 -11.47 -7.59 16.12
N SER A 64 -12.05 -8.54 16.84
CA SER A 64 -13.37 -8.38 17.46
C SER A 64 -13.38 -7.22 18.46
N ALA A 65 -12.37 -7.15 19.35
CA ALA A 65 -12.25 -6.09 20.34
C ALA A 65 -12.07 -4.70 19.68
N TRP A 66 -11.28 -4.62 18.61
CA TRP A 66 -11.17 -3.36 17.87
C TRP A 66 -12.47 -3.02 17.13
N ALA A 67 -13.17 -3.98 16.54
CA ALA A 67 -14.44 -3.73 15.86
C ALA A 67 -15.49 -3.18 16.83
N GLU A 68 -15.61 -3.78 18.03
CA GLU A 68 -16.48 -3.26 19.09
C GLU A 68 -16.15 -1.81 19.43
N LYS A 69 -14.86 -1.50 19.57
CA LYS A 69 -14.39 -0.14 19.84
C LYS A 69 -14.68 0.82 18.70
N TRP A 70 -14.42 0.42 17.45
CA TRP A 70 -14.71 1.20 16.25
C TRP A 70 -16.19 1.57 16.18
N TYR A 71 -17.07 0.59 16.37
CA TYR A 71 -18.52 0.82 16.33
C TYR A 71 -19.02 1.65 17.52
N ALA A 72 -18.40 1.54 18.69
CA ALA A 72 -18.69 2.37 19.86
C ALA A 72 -18.20 3.83 19.73
N THR A 73 -17.12 4.08 18.98
CA THR A 73 -16.61 5.44 18.73
C THR A 73 -17.53 6.19 17.76
N ARG A 74 -17.84 7.46 18.10
CA ARG A 74 -18.65 8.36 17.28
C ARG A 74 -18.03 8.54 15.89
N LEU A 75 -18.86 8.54 14.85
CA LEU A 75 -18.44 8.58 13.44
C LEU A 75 -17.43 9.70 13.14
N GLU A 76 -17.68 10.89 13.68
CA GLU A 76 -16.86 12.08 13.44
C GLU A 76 -15.47 11.98 14.08
N ALA A 77 -15.33 11.15 15.12
CA ALA A 77 -14.09 10.98 15.85
C ALA A 77 -13.27 9.77 15.38
N ARG A 78 -13.88 8.80 14.68
CA ARG A 78 -13.23 7.52 14.32
C ARG A 78 -11.90 7.70 13.61
N TRP A 79 -11.87 8.61 12.64
CA TRP A 79 -10.71 8.86 11.79
C TRP A 79 -9.56 9.59 12.50
N SER A 80 -9.85 10.26 13.60
CA SER A 80 -8.87 11.02 14.40
C SER A 80 -8.54 10.37 15.75
N ASP A 81 -9.23 9.28 16.11
CA ASP A 81 -9.02 8.61 17.39
C ASP A 81 -7.72 7.78 17.33
N PRO A 82 -6.66 8.19 18.05
CA PRO A 82 -5.37 7.50 18.00
C PRO A 82 -5.48 6.07 18.52
N SER A 83 -6.49 5.78 19.31
CA SER A 83 -6.71 4.46 19.90
C SER A 83 -7.43 3.49 18.94
N LEU A 84 -7.87 3.98 17.78
CA LEU A 84 -8.34 3.18 16.64
C LEU A 84 -7.29 3.04 15.54
N GLN A 85 -6.21 3.83 15.58
CA GLN A 85 -5.11 3.70 14.63
C GLN A 85 -4.38 2.38 14.86
N ARG A 86 -4.31 1.57 13.80
CA ARG A 86 -3.64 0.28 13.76
C ARG A 86 -2.74 0.28 12.52
N GLY A 87 -1.55 -0.32 12.63
CA GLY A 87 -0.72 -0.59 11.45
C GLY A 87 -1.44 -1.53 10.49
N TRP A 88 -1.00 -1.56 9.23
CA TRP A 88 -1.54 -2.44 8.19
C TRP A 88 -1.36 -3.90 8.57
N ASP A 89 -2.43 -4.68 8.49
CA ASP A 89 -2.31 -6.12 8.32
C ASP A 89 -2.12 -6.47 6.83
N PHE A 90 -1.55 -7.65 6.58
CA PHE A 90 -1.19 -8.08 5.22
C PHE A 90 -2.43 -8.25 4.33
N SER A 91 -3.48 -8.89 4.85
CA SER A 91 -4.72 -9.16 4.12
C SER A 91 -5.42 -7.87 3.70
N SER A 92 -5.50 -6.88 4.59
CA SER A 92 -6.06 -5.56 4.26
C SER A 92 -5.28 -4.85 3.17
N MET A 93 -3.95 -5.00 3.13
CA MET A 93 -3.15 -4.44 2.03
C MET A 93 -3.52 -5.10 0.69
N ILE A 94 -3.62 -6.43 0.64
CA ILE A 94 -3.99 -7.17 -0.58
C ILE A 94 -5.43 -6.86 -1.00
N ASP A 95 -6.38 -6.84 -0.07
CA ASP A 95 -7.78 -6.48 -0.33
C ASP A 95 -7.92 -5.05 -0.88
N ALA A 96 -7.13 -4.10 -0.35
CA ALA A 96 -7.08 -2.75 -0.89
C ALA A 96 -6.50 -2.70 -2.32
N PHE A 97 -5.49 -3.53 -2.63
CA PHE A 97 -5.01 -3.69 -4.00
C PHE A 97 -6.07 -4.28 -4.94
N LYS A 98 -6.86 -5.26 -4.49
CA LYS A 98 -7.96 -5.84 -5.24
C LYS A 98 -9.02 -4.78 -5.55
N ASN A 99 -9.55 -4.13 -4.52
CA ASN A 99 -10.77 -3.34 -4.60
C ASN A 99 -10.57 -1.88 -5.00
N GLY A 100 -9.33 -1.36 -4.97
CA GLY A 100 -9.06 0.04 -5.33
C GLY A 100 -9.34 0.34 -6.82
N GLU A 101 -9.91 1.52 -7.10
CA GLU A 101 -10.26 1.99 -8.44
C GLU A 101 -9.09 2.72 -9.11
N TYR A 102 -8.00 1.99 -9.36
CA TYR A 102 -6.79 2.49 -10.02
C TYR A 102 -6.12 1.40 -10.86
N VAL A 103 -5.26 1.82 -11.78
CA VAL A 103 -4.40 0.92 -12.57
C VAL A 103 -2.96 1.07 -12.09
N LEU A 104 -2.29 -0.05 -11.79
CA LEU A 104 -0.86 -0.06 -11.48
C LEU A 104 -0.07 0.05 -12.79
N LEU A 105 0.87 0.99 -12.89
CA LEU A 105 1.59 1.26 -14.13
C LEU A 105 3.01 0.68 -14.13
N SER A 106 3.87 1.14 -13.21
CA SER A 106 5.26 0.72 -13.11
C SER A 106 5.82 0.90 -11.70
N CYS A 107 6.86 0.15 -11.35
CA CYS A 107 7.70 0.38 -10.18
C CYS A 107 9.15 0.43 -10.66
N GLU A 108 9.76 1.61 -10.74
CA GLU A 108 11.04 1.80 -11.43
C GLU A 108 11.94 2.85 -10.77
N MET A 109 13.25 2.69 -10.96
CA MET A 109 14.23 3.70 -10.56
C MET A 109 14.11 4.95 -11.42
N VAL A 110 13.97 6.11 -10.80
CA VAL A 110 13.95 7.43 -11.47
C VAL A 110 15.24 8.22 -11.25
N SER A 111 16.06 7.78 -10.31
CA SER A 111 17.42 8.26 -10.05
C SER A 111 18.26 7.12 -9.46
N PRO A 112 19.59 7.29 -9.28
CA PRO A 112 20.43 6.27 -8.65
C PRO A 112 20.01 5.84 -7.24
N THR A 113 19.23 6.65 -6.52
CA THR A 113 18.84 6.40 -5.11
C THR A 113 17.34 6.55 -4.87
N THR A 114 16.54 6.70 -5.92
CA THR A 114 15.12 7.03 -5.82
C THR A 114 14.33 6.23 -6.85
N ALA A 115 13.25 5.61 -6.41
CA ALA A 115 12.30 4.91 -7.25
C ALA A 115 10.89 5.50 -7.12
N ARG A 116 10.05 5.20 -8.11
CA ARG A 116 8.63 5.52 -8.12
C ARG A 116 7.78 4.30 -8.39
N LEU A 117 6.73 4.15 -7.60
CA LEU A 117 5.57 3.32 -7.91
C LEU A 117 4.53 4.24 -8.56
N ASN A 118 4.30 4.06 -9.86
CA ASN A 118 3.37 4.85 -10.65
C ASN A 118 2.05 4.11 -10.80
N PHE A 119 0.95 4.85 -10.72
CA PHE A 119 -0.40 4.35 -10.90
C PHE A 119 -1.27 5.40 -11.59
N TYR A 120 -2.47 5.00 -12.01
CA TYR A 120 -3.48 5.88 -12.58
C TYR A 120 -4.80 5.73 -11.83
N ALA A 121 -5.27 6.79 -11.19
CA ALA A 121 -6.59 6.80 -10.54
C ALA A 121 -7.72 6.82 -11.59
N LEU A 122 -8.67 5.88 -11.47
CA LEU A 122 -9.83 5.81 -12.39
C LEU A 122 -11.01 6.66 -11.90
N ALA A 123 -11.09 6.93 -10.59
CA ALA A 123 -12.16 7.71 -9.97
C ALA A 123 -11.66 8.42 -8.69
N TYR A 124 -12.47 9.32 -8.14
CA TYR A 124 -12.24 9.86 -6.79
C TYR A 124 -13.49 9.68 -5.92
N PRO A 125 -13.37 9.08 -4.72
CA PRO A 125 -12.17 8.45 -4.16
C PRO A 125 -11.86 7.09 -4.81
N TYR A 126 -10.57 6.78 -5.07
CA TYR A 126 -10.15 5.50 -5.65
C TYR A 126 -9.70 4.43 -4.64
N GLY A 127 -9.80 4.71 -3.33
CA GLY A 127 -9.28 3.84 -2.26
C GLY A 127 -7.99 4.33 -1.60
N GLY A 128 -7.37 5.39 -2.13
CA GLY A 128 -6.18 6.03 -1.54
C GLY A 128 -4.88 5.25 -1.79
N THR A 129 -3.78 5.75 -1.24
CA THR A 129 -2.42 5.24 -1.50
C THR A 129 -1.85 4.37 -0.38
N GLY A 130 -2.60 4.16 0.70
CA GLY A 130 -2.08 3.54 1.93
C GLY A 130 -1.55 2.11 1.72
N CYS A 131 -2.20 1.30 0.89
CA CYS A 131 -1.73 -0.06 0.58
C CYS A 131 -0.41 -0.06 -0.21
N MET A 132 -0.22 0.90 -1.12
CA MET A 132 1.01 1.06 -1.88
C MET A 132 2.15 1.58 -1.00
N GLN A 133 1.86 2.48 -0.04
CA GLN A 133 2.82 2.89 0.97
C GLN A 133 3.24 1.71 1.85
N ALA A 134 2.28 0.93 2.34
CA ALA A 134 2.53 -0.27 3.14
C ALA A 134 3.41 -1.28 2.39
N LEU A 135 3.15 -1.50 1.10
CA LEU A 135 3.99 -2.33 0.25
C LEU A 135 5.42 -1.81 0.21
N VAL A 136 5.64 -0.53 -0.11
CA VAL A 136 6.99 0.07 -0.17
C VAL A 136 7.72 -0.01 1.17
N GLU A 137 7.04 0.35 2.26
CA GLU A 137 7.62 0.37 3.60
C GLU A 137 7.92 -1.02 4.16
N SER A 138 7.13 -2.04 3.79
CA SER A 138 7.40 -3.42 4.19
C SER A 138 8.76 -3.94 3.68
N PHE A 139 9.26 -3.42 2.54
CA PHE A 139 10.60 -3.74 2.04
C PHE A 139 11.71 -2.86 2.66
N GLY A 140 11.38 -2.05 3.67
CA GLY A 140 12.31 -1.20 4.39
C GLY A 140 12.60 0.14 3.70
N PHE A 141 11.84 0.51 2.68
CA PHE A 141 12.02 1.78 1.99
C PHE A 141 11.22 2.92 2.63
N LYS A 142 11.79 4.12 2.61
CA LYS A 142 11.13 5.32 3.14
C LYS A 142 10.39 6.05 2.01
N VAL A 143 9.08 6.21 2.15
CA VAL A 143 8.28 7.09 1.30
C VAL A 143 8.73 8.55 1.49
N LEU A 144 8.97 9.24 0.37
CA LEU A 144 9.44 10.62 0.32
C LEU A 144 8.36 11.58 -0.14
N MET A 145 7.56 11.17 -1.12
CA MET A 145 6.53 12.01 -1.72
C MET A 145 5.40 11.15 -2.24
N ILE A 146 4.19 11.67 -2.12
CA ILE A 146 2.99 11.09 -2.70
C ILE A 146 2.36 12.17 -3.58
N SER A 147 2.15 11.83 -4.85
CA SER A 147 1.34 12.61 -5.78
C SER A 147 0.13 11.77 -6.13
N ASP A 148 -0.99 12.04 -5.48
CA ASP A 148 -2.20 11.19 -5.49
C ASP A 148 -3.33 11.77 -6.35
N GLY A 149 -3.05 12.88 -7.05
CA GLY A 149 -3.98 13.68 -7.87
C GLY A 149 -5.16 14.32 -7.11
N GLY A 150 -5.31 14.04 -5.81
CA GLY A 150 -6.44 14.46 -4.98
C GLY A 150 -6.10 15.56 -3.96
N SER A 151 -4.83 15.75 -3.62
CA SER A 151 -4.40 16.72 -2.60
C SER A 151 -3.18 17.55 -3.02
N PRO A 152 -3.08 18.84 -2.64
CA PRO A 152 -1.80 19.55 -2.70
C PRO A 152 -0.75 18.77 -1.87
N PRO A 153 0.54 18.79 -2.25
CA PRO A 153 1.57 17.99 -1.60
C PRO A 153 1.59 18.27 -0.10
N HIS A 154 1.37 17.24 0.72
CA HIS A 154 1.56 17.33 2.15
C HIS A 154 3.06 17.44 2.45
N PRO A 155 3.51 18.44 3.23
CA PRO A 155 4.89 18.53 3.66
C PRO A 155 5.21 17.41 4.69
N PRO A 156 6.50 17.05 4.83
CA PRO A 156 6.97 15.95 5.67
C PRO A 156 6.75 16.16 7.16
#